data_AF-Q58CU3-F1
#
_entry.id   AF-Q58CU3-F1
#
_cell.length_a   1.000
_cell.length_b   1.000
_cell.length_c   1.000
_cell.angle_alpha   90.00
_cell.angle_beta   90.00
_cell.angle_gamma   90.00
#
_symmetry.space_group_name_H-M   'P 1'
#
loop_
_entity.id
_entity.type
_entity.pdbx_description
1 polymer ?
#
loop_
_entity_poly.entity_id
_entity_poly.type
_entity_poly.pdbx_seq_one_letter_code
_entity_poly.pdbx_strand_id
1 'polypeptide(L)'
;MAARPGAITNADSASGGGEEEGKHVKPFTPEKAKEIIMCLQQPAVFYNMVFDWPAQHWTAKHLSEVLHGKQIRFRMGTKSTDTAPQFETACNYVEATLEEFLSWNSDQSSISGAFRDYDHSKFWAYADYKYFVSLFEDKTDIFQDVIWSDFGFPGRNGQESTLWIGSLGAHTPCHLDTYGCNLVFQVQGRKRWHLFPPEDTPFLYPTRIPYEESSVFSKINVVNPDLKRFPQFRKARRHMVTLSPGQVLFVPRHWWHYVESIDPVTVSINSWIELEEDHQTRVEEAITRMLVCALKTAENPHNTRAWLNPTELEETSHEINCHYLNGAISAFFNHYGTSEVVETQALRTNREYTIKEELNMHSHVGVEQAGGHNLSSETVKQEAASPFGLDLVPVTPSSEEPSSERGGIFENDGEDFVSKNGKSFGKRQRMMSESENAVVEQIASDRTVAVSQTFVSTDDLLDCLVNPQVTRIVAQLLIQGRST
;
A
#
# COMPACT_ATOMS: atom_id res chain seq x y z
N MET A 1 6.70 -66.71 28.59
CA MET A 1 6.71 -66.25 29.99
C MET A 1 5.75 -65.09 30.11
N ALA A 2 4.78 -65.23 31.01
CA ALA A 2 3.74 -64.24 31.25
C ALA A 2 4.29 -63.02 31.99
N ALA A 3 3.89 -61.83 31.59
CA ALA A 3 3.78 -60.65 32.45
C ALA A 3 2.74 -59.71 31.85
N ARG A 4 1.49 -59.81 32.30
CA ARG A 4 0.46 -58.77 32.12
C ARG A 4 0.77 -57.64 33.11
N PRO A 5 0.91 -56.38 32.69
CA PRO A 5 0.86 -55.25 33.60
C PRO A 5 -0.60 -54.82 33.79
N GLY A 6 -1.01 -54.73 35.05
CA GLY A 6 -2.36 -54.42 35.49
C GLY A 6 -2.78 -52.97 35.25
N ALA A 7 -4.10 -52.82 35.27
CA ALA A 7 -4.82 -51.56 35.21
C ALA A 7 -4.42 -50.63 36.37
N ILE A 8 -4.15 -49.37 36.03
CA ILE A 8 -4.13 -48.26 36.98
C ILE A 8 -5.36 -47.41 36.66
N THR A 9 -6.39 -47.58 37.49
CA THR A 9 -7.57 -46.72 37.55
C THR A 9 -7.20 -45.43 38.27
N ASN A 10 -6.99 -44.34 37.53
CA ASN A 10 -6.90 -43.01 38.14
C ASN A 10 -8.31 -42.43 38.22
N ALA A 11 -8.83 -42.42 39.44
CA ALA A 11 -10.05 -41.76 39.82
C ALA A 11 -9.88 -40.23 39.84
N ASP A 12 -10.82 -39.56 39.20
CA ASP A 12 -11.45 -38.28 39.57
C ASP A 12 -10.64 -37.31 40.43
N SER A 13 -10.01 -36.34 39.77
CA SER A 13 -9.84 -35.00 40.33
C SER A 13 -10.67 -34.03 39.51
N ALA A 14 -11.95 -33.95 39.83
CA ALA A 14 -12.84 -32.88 39.43
C ALA A 14 -12.44 -31.58 40.17
N SER A 15 -11.39 -30.90 39.70
CA SER A 15 -11.13 -29.51 40.07
C SER A 15 -11.90 -28.62 39.10
N GLY A 16 -13.15 -28.31 39.45
CA GLY A 16 -13.92 -27.23 38.84
C GLY A 16 -13.27 -25.89 39.15
N GLY A 17 -12.25 -25.52 38.36
CA GLY A 17 -11.84 -24.15 38.19
C GLY A 17 -12.79 -23.53 37.18
N GLY A 18 -13.85 -22.88 37.67
CA GLY A 18 -14.56 -21.91 36.85
C GLY A 18 -13.59 -20.76 36.61
N GLU A 19 -12.85 -20.83 35.51
CA GLU A 19 -12.21 -19.66 34.94
C GLU A 19 -13.35 -18.72 34.59
N GLU A 20 -13.57 -17.70 35.43
CA GLU A 20 -14.28 -16.50 35.03
C GLU A 20 -13.66 -16.10 33.69
N GLU A 21 -14.44 -16.16 32.61
CA GLU A 21 -14.09 -15.58 31.32
C GLU A 21 -13.85 -14.08 31.57
N GLY A 22 -12.62 -13.74 31.95
CA GLY A 22 -12.19 -12.37 32.10
C GLY A 22 -12.47 -11.71 30.76
N LYS A 23 -13.43 -10.78 30.72
CA LYS A 23 -13.77 -10.05 29.51
C LYS A 23 -12.45 -9.56 28.90
N HIS A 24 -12.08 -10.10 27.74
CA HIS A 24 -10.89 -9.62 27.04
C HIS A 24 -11.09 -8.12 26.82
N VAL A 25 -10.25 -7.31 27.44
CA VAL A 25 -10.25 -5.85 27.30
C VAL A 25 -9.22 -5.50 26.25
N LYS A 26 -9.59 -4.62 25.31
CA LYS A 26 -8.65 -4.10 24.30
C LYS A 26 -7.50 -3.36 24.99
N PRO A 27 -6.25 -3.54 24.53
CA PRO A 27 -5.07 -2.95 25.17
C PRO A 27 -5.01 -1.43 25.05
N PHE A 28 -5.67 -0.84 24.05
CA PHE A 28 -5.74 0.60 23.85
C PHE A 28 -7.20 1.05 23.81
N THR A 29 -7.49 2.19 24.43
CA THR A 29 -8.76 2.89 24.18
C THR A 29 -8.74 3.49 22.77
N PRO A 30 -9.91 3.78 22.17
CA PRO A 30 -10.00 4.48 20.89
C PRO A 30 -9.13 5.75 20.81
N GLU A 31 -9.12 6.55 21.87
CA GLU A 31 -8.36 7.80 21.95
C GLU A 31 -6.86 7.53 21.94
N LYS A 32 -6.41 6.51 22.69
CA LYS A 32 -4.98 6.16 22.73
C LYS A 32 -4.52 5.53 21.41
N ALA A 33 -5.34 4.68 20.79
CA ALA A 33 -5.05 4.12 19.48
C ALA A 33 -4.91 5.23 18.41
N LYS A 34 -5.82 6.21 18.43
CA LYS A 34 -5.72 7.39 17.56
C LYS A 34 -4.47 8.21 17.80
N GLU A 35 -4.15 8.50 19.07
CA GLU A 35 -2.94 9.23 19.44
C GLU A 35 -1.70 8.54 18.88
N ILE A 36 -1.60 7.21 19.03
CA ILE A 36 -0.51 6.41 18.48
C ILE A 36 -0.47 6.56 16.95
N ILE A 37 -1.59 6.34 16.25
CA ILE A 37 -1.65 6.39 14.78
C ILE A 37 -1.28 7.77 14.24
N MET A 38 -1.69 8.84 14.92
CA MET A 38 -1.43 10.23 14.50
C MET A 38 0.01 10.67 14.79
N CYS A 39 0.66 10.12 15.81
CA CYS A 39 2.01 10.52 16.19
C CYS A 39 3.11 9.60 15.66
N LEU A 40 2.81 8.32 15.44
CA LEU A 40 3.83 7.32 15.14
C LEU A 40 4.36 7.44 13.70
N GLN A 41 5.67 7.57 13.58
CA GLN A 41 6.36 7.78 12.29
C GLN A 41 6.97 6.50 11.68
N GLN A 42 6.76 5.35 12.33
CA GLN A 42 7.25 4.06 11.86
C GLN A 42 6.14 3.00 11.90
N PRO A 43 6.17 1.98 11.03
CA PRO A 43 5.16 0.94 11.01
C PRO A 43 5.16 0.14 12.31
N ALA A 44 3.96 -0.23 12.73
CA ALA A 44 3.77 -1.03 13.94
C ALA A 44 2.56 -1.95 13.79
N VAL A 45 2.65 -3.10 14.46
CA VAL A 45 1.57 -4.09 14.53
C VAL A 45 0.84 -3.92 15.85
N PHE A 46 -0.45 -3.65 15.77
CA PHE A 46 -1.38 -3.74 16.88
C PHE A 46 -1.84 -5.19 17.05
N TYR A 47 -1.80 -5.66 18.30
CA TYR A 47 -2.32 -6.96 18.71
C TYR A 47 -3.58 -6.76 19.53
N ASN A 48 -4.46 -7.76 19.54
CA ASN A 48 -5.61 -7.83 20.45
C ASN A 48 -6.57 -6.62 20.38
N MET A 49 -6.64 -5.93 19.24
CA MET A 49 -7.54 -4.79 19.04
C MET A 49 -8.84 -5.15 18.31
N VAL A 50 -8.89 -6.32 17.66
CA VAL A 50 -9.96 -6.71 16.73
C VAL A 50 -10.56 -8.09 17.02
N PHE A 51 -10.29 -8.66 18.20
CA PHE A 51 -10.73 -10.01 18.59
C PHE A 51 -12.26 -10.13 18.77
N ASP A 52 -12.98 -9.01 18.84
CA ASP A 52 -14.43 -8.92 18.97
C ASP A 52 -15.10 -8.38 17.70
N TRP A 53 -14.34 -8.09 16.65
CA TRP A 53 -14.90 -7.64 15.38
C TRP A 53 -15.59 -8.81 14.68
N PRO A 54 -16.83 -8.68 14.19
CA PRO A 54 -17.47 -9.74 13.41
C PRO A 54 -16.66 -10.10 12.15
N ALA A 55 -15.97 -9.12 11.54
CA ALA A 55 -15.11 -9.33 10.37
C ALA A 55 -13.95 -10.31 10.59
N GLN A 56 -13.60 -10.66 11.84
CA GLN A 56 -12.61 -11.69 12.13
C GLN A 56 -12.95 -13.06 11.53
N HIS A 57 -14.24 -13.30 11.24
CA HIS A 57 -14.73 -14.55 10.67
C HIS A 57 -14.84 -14.53 9.15
N TRP A 58 -14.44 -13.43 8.49
CA TRP A 58 -14.51 -13.26 7.04
C TRP A 58 -13.41 -14.02 6.29
N THR A 59 -13.39 -15.34 6.46
CA THR A 59 -12.64 -16.22 5.58
C THR A 59 -13.17 -16.12 4.15
N ALA A 60 -12.34 -16.42 3.15
CA ALA A 60 -12.74 -16.44 1.74
C ALA A 60 -13.94 -17.36 1.49
N LYS A 61 -14.07 -18.46 2.26
CA LYS A 61 -15.25 -19.33 2.23
C LYS A 61 -16.52 -18.62 2.71
N HIS A 62 -16.45 -17.96 3.87
CA HIS A 62 -17.57 -17.19 4.39
C HIS A 62 -17.97 -16.07 3.43
N LEU A 63 -16.99 -15.33 2.89
CA LEU A 63 -17.22 -14.29 1.91
C LEU A 63 -17.85 -14.83 0.61
N SER A 64 -17.50 -16.06 0.20
CA SER A 64 -18.15 -16.72 -0.94
C SER A 64 -19.64 -16.94 -0.70
N GLU A 65 -20.03 -17.34 0.51
CA GLU A 65 -21.43 -17.53 0.92
C GLU A 65 -22.19 -16.19 0.96
N VAL A 66 -21.56 -15.15 1.51
CA VAL A 66 -22.09 -13.78 1.56
C VAL A 66 -22.29 -13.17 0.17
N LEU A 67 -21.29 -13.30 -0.71
CA LEU A 67 -21.33 -12.72 -2.06
C LEU A 67 -22.22 -13.51 -3.02
N HIS A 68 -22.51 -14.78 -2.70
CA HIS A 68 -23.54 -15.60 -3.35
C HIS A 68 -23.47 -15.58 -4.90
N GLY A 69 -22.33 -15.96 -5.46
CA GLY A 69 -22.14 -16.04 -6.91
C GLY A 69 -21.89 -14.68 -7.59
N LYS A 70 -21.72 -13.58 -6.85
CA LYS A 70 -21.24 -12.31 -7.42
C LYS A 70 -19.85 -12.53 -8.04
N GLN A 71 -19.71 -12.14 -9.31
CA GLN A 71 -18.43 -12.14 -9.99
C GLN A 71 -17.60 -10.95 -9.51
N ILE A 72 -16.33 -11.20 -9.24
CA ILE A 72 -15.34 -10.18 -8.91
C ILE A 72 -14.11 -10.35 -9.80
N ARG A 73 -13.45 -9.23 -10.06
CA ARG A 73 -12.26 -9.18 -10.91
C ARG A 73 -11.03 -9.67 -10.16
N PHE A 74 -10.39 -10.71 -10.67
CA PHE A 74 -9.08 -11.19 -10.22
C PHE A 74 -8.00 -10.79 -11.21
N ARG A 75 -6.90 -10.25 -10.69
CA ARG A 75 -5.64 -10.08 -11.40
C ARG A 75 -4.88 -11.40 -11.37
N MET A 76 -4.48 -11.87 -12.54
CA MET A 76 -3.73 -13.11 -12.74
C MET A 76 -2.29 -12.78 -13.08
N GLY A 77 -1.38 -13.08 -12.15
CA GLY A 77 0.06 -12.94 -12.35
C GLY A 77 0.79 -14.26 -12.28
N THR A 78 2.03 -14.25 -12.76
CA THR A 78 2.88 -15.45 -12.81
C THR A 78 3.70 -15.57 -11.54
N LYS A 79 3.88 -16.79 -11.05
CA LYS A 79 4.87 -17.15 -10.03
C LYS A 79 6.29 -17.14 -10.63
N SER A 80 6.73 -15.95 -11.09
CA SER A 80 8.02 -15.75 -11.75
C SER A 80 9.11 -15.35 -10.77
N THR A 81 10.37 -15.66 -11.11
CA THR A 81 11.58 -15.20 -10.43
C THR A 81 12.30 -14.10 -11.22
N ASP A 82 11.57 -13.32 -12.01
CA ASP A 82 12.14 -12.22 -12.79
C ASP A 82 12.63 -11.08 -11.88
N THR A 83 13.64 -10.33 -12.35
CA THR A 83 14.15 -9.14 -11.65
C THR A 83 13.36 -7.87 -11.96
N ALA A 84 12.47 -7.93 -12.96
CA ALA A 84 11.54 -6.85 -13.26
C ALA A 84 10.30 -6.94 -12.35
N PRO A 85 9.78 -5.81 -11.84
CA PRO A 85 8.49 -5.80 -11.16
C PRO A 85 7.38 -6.29 -12.09
N GLN A 86 6.46 -7.09 -11.56
CA GLN A 86 5.24 -7.48 -12.26
C GLN A 86 4.14 -6.45 -11.96
N PHE A 87 4.11 -5.37 -12.75
CA PHE A 87 3.04 -4.38 -12.71
C PHE A 87 1.69 -4.97 -13.14
N GLU A 88 0.61 -4.34 -12.68
CA GLU A 88 -0.78 -4.66 -13.01
C GLU A 88 -1.00 -4.67 -14.53
N THR A 89 -0.37 -3.75 -15.24
CA THR A 89 -0.41 -3.64 -16.72
C THR A 89 0.17 -4.86 -17.45
N ALA A 90 1.00 -5.67 -16.78
CA ALA A 90 1.57 -6.89 -17.33
C ALA A 90 0.77 -8.16 -16.96
N CYS A 91 -0.31 -8.02 -16.19
CA CYS A 91 -1.13 -9.13 -15.72
C CYS A 91 -2.35 -9.34 -16.63
N ASN A 92 -2.90 -10.56 -16.59
CA ASN A 92 -4.23 -10.83 -17.17
C ASN A 92 -5.31 -10.63 -16.10
N TYR A 93 -6.58 -10.59 -16.52
CA TYR A 93 -7.71 -10.44 -15.61
C TYR A 93 -8.82 -11.43 -15.95
N VAL A 94 -9.49 -11.94 -14.92
CA VAL A 94 -10.67 -12.78 -15.05
C VAL A 94 -11.77 -12.27 -14.13
N GLU A 95 -13.01 -12.31 -14.60
CA GLU A 95 -14.19 -12.16 -13.74
C GLU A 95 -14.60 -13.55 -13.28
N ALA A 96 -14.64 -13.77 -11.96
CA ALA A 96 -14.97 -15.06 -11.38
C ALA A 96 -15.61 -14.90 -10.01
N THR A 97 -16.32 -15.92 -9.56
CA THR A 97 -16.85 -16.00 -8.20
C THR A 97 -15.75 -16.41 -7.20
N LEU A 98 -15.96 -16.13 -5.91
CA LEU A 98 -15.06 -16.65 -4.86
C LEU A 98 -15.09 -18.19 -4.78
N GLU A 99 -16.21 -18.83 -5.14
CA GLU A 99 -16.32 -20.28 -5.21
C GLU A 99 -15.40 -20.86 -6.29
N GLU A 100 -15.41 -20.28 -7.49
CA GLU A 100 -14.49 -20.66 -8.57
C GLU A 100 -13.02 -20.43 -8.18
N PHE A 101 -12.72 -19.30 -7.51
CA PHE A 101 -11.38 -19.03 -6.99
C PHE A 101 -10.94 -20.10 -5.98
N LEU A 102 -11.79 -20.46 -5.02
CA LEU A 102 -11.48 -21.49 -4.02
C LEU A 102 -11.32 -22.88 -4.65
N SER A 103 -12.14 -23.23 -5.64
CA SER A 103 -12.02 -24.49 -6.39
C SER A 103 -10.71 -24.55 -7.17
N TRP A 104 -10.38 -23.48 -7.89
CA TRP A 104 -9.12 -23.36 -8.63
C TRP A 104 -7.91 -23.45 -7.71
N ASN A 105 -7.93 -22.72 -6.58
CA ASN A 105 -6.82 -22.65 -5.63
C ASN A 105 -6.62 -23.96 -4.82
N SER A 106 -7.61 -24.86 -4.85
CA SER A 106 -7.55 -26.18 -4.21
C SER A 106 -7.19 -27.30 -5.21
N ASP A 107 -6.75 -26.96 -6.43
CA ASP A 107 -6.47 -27.88 -7.53
C ASP A 107 -7.66 -28.81 -7.90
N GLN A 108 -8.90 -28.37 -7.63
CA GLN A 108 -10.11 -29.10 -8.02
C GLN A 108 -10.44 -28.79 -9.49
N SER A 109 -9.83 -29.56 -10.39
CA SER A 109 -9.82 -29.33 -11.85
C SER A 109 -11.19 -29.35 -12.54
N SER A 110 -12.25 -29.86 -11.91
CA SER A 110 -13.56 -30.01 -12.54
C SER A 110 -14.36 -28.71 -12.65
N ILE A 111 -14.02 -27.67 -11.88
CA ILE A 111 -14.82 -26.43 -11.76
C ILE A 111 -13.92 -25.19 -11.79
N SER A 112 -12.96 -25.11 -12.71
CA SER A 112 -12.07 -23.94 -12.74
C SER A 112 -12.65 -22.73 -13.46
N GLY A 113 -13.87 -22.80 -14.02
CA GLY A 113 -14.58 -21.63 -14.56
C GLY A 113 -13.70 -20.73 -15.45
N ALA A 114 -13.69 -19.42 -15.14
CA ALA A 114 -12.83 -18.43 -15.80
C ALA A 114 -11.31 -18.63 -15.54
N PHE A 115 -10.92 -19.39 -14.52
CA PHE A 115 -9.53 -19.74 -14.21
C PHE A 115 -8.97 -20.94 -14.99
N ARG A 116 -9.78 -21.63 -15.82
CA ARG A 116 -9.38 -22.89 -16.50
C ARG A 116 -8.08 -22.80 -17.33
N ASP A 117 -7.76 -21.62 -17.84
CA ASP A 117 -6.60 -21.39 -18.69
C ASP A 117 -5.33 -21.04 -17.88
N TYR A 118 -5.43 -20.99 -16.54
CA TYR A 118 -4.37 -20.63 -15.61
C TYR A 118 -4.01 -21.82 -14.71
N ASP A 119 -2.83 -22.39 -14.94
CA ASP A 119 -2.26 -23.45 -14.09
C ASP A 119 -1.90 -22.89 -12.71
N HIS A 120 -2.57 -23.34 -11.65
CA HIS A 120 -2.36 -22.87 -10.28
C HIS A 120 -0.92 -23.06 -9.80
N SER A 121 -0.15 -24.01 -10.35
CA SER A 121 1.29 -24.15 -10.03
C SER A 121 2.14 -23.00 -10.59
N LYS A 122 1.67 -22.32 -11.64
CA LYS A 122 2.41 -21.27 -12.37
C LYS A 122 1.85 -19.86 -12.17
N PHE A 123 0.59 -19.75 -11.77
CA PHE A 123 -0.10 -18.48 -11.60
C PHE A 123 -0.57 -18.29 -10.17
N TRP A 124 -0.65 -17.02 -9.76
CA TRP A 124 -1.38 -16.58 -8.59
C TRP A 124 -2.55 -15.70 -9.03
N ALA A 125 -3.59 -15.63 -8.21
CA ALA A 125 -4.75 -14.78 -8.40
C ALA A 125 -4.88 -13.79 -7.24
N TYR A 126 -5.22 -12.54 -7.55
CA TYR A 126 -5.44 -11.51 -6.54
C TYR A 126 -6.71 -10.71 -6.87
N ALA A 127 -7.71 -10.76 -5.99
CA ALA A 127 -8.77 -9.77 -5.95
C ALA A 127 -8.30 -8.62 -5.05
N ASP A 128 -7.57 -7.70 -5.65
CA ASP A 128 -7.02 -6.51 -5.02
C ASP A 128 -7.96 -5.31 -5.09
N TYR A 129 -7.86 -4.45 -4.07
CA TYR A 129 -8.50 -3.14 -4.00
C TYR A 129 -10.03 -3.14 -4.23
N LYS A 130 -10.75 -4.10 -3.63
CA LYS A 130 -12.20 -4.18 -3.79
C LYS A 130 -12.90 -3.30 -2.76
N TYR A 131 -13.37 -2.13 -3.20
CA TYR A 131 -14.18 -1.25 -2.37
C TYR A 131 -15.44 -1.96 -1.87
N PHE A 132 -15.63 -1.96 -0.56
CA PHE A 132 -16.79 -2.59 0.07
C PHE A 132 -18.11 -2.02 -0.45
N VAL A 133 -18.17 -0.70 -0.67
CA VAL A 133 -19.36 -0.02 -1.20
C VAL A 133 -19.81 -0.56 -2.56
N SER A 134 -18.87 -0.98 -3.41
CA SER A 134 -19.19 -1.59 -4.71
C SER A 134 -19.37 -3.11 -4.58
N LEU A 135 -18.59 -3.75 -3.72
CA LEU A 135 -18.61 -5.19 -3.56
C LEU A 135 -19.88 -5.68 -2.87
N PHE A 136 -20.33 -4.99 -1.82
CA PHE A 136 -21.49 -5.31 -1.00
C PHE A 136 -22.62 -4.29 -1.15
N GLU A 137 -22.78 -3.70 -2.34
CA GLU A 137 -23.82 -2.69 -2.65
C GLU A 137 -25.24 -3.13 -2.22
N ASP A 138 -25.56 -4.42 -2.34
CA ASP A 138 -26.85 -5.01 -1.96
C ASP A 138 -26.91 -5.55 -0.51
N LYS A 139 -25.82 -5.41 0.27
CA LYS A 139 -25.65 -5.97 1.63
C LYS A 139 -24.89 -5.01 2.55
N THR A 140 -25.34 -3.76 2.64
CA THR A 140 -24.62 -2.70 3.35
C THR A 140 -24.60 -2.87 4.87
N ASP A 141 -25.43 -3.75 5.44
CA ASP A 141 -25.41 -4.14 6.85
C ASP A 141 -24.05 -4.71 7.27
N ILE A 142 -23.37 -5.38 6.35
CA ILE A 142 -22.05 -5.97 6.55
C ILE A 142 -20.96 -4.94 6.85
N PHE A 143 -21.19 -3.66 6.57
CA PHE A 143 -20.20 -2.62 6.85
C PHE A 143 -19.95 -2.46 8.35
N GLN A 144 -20.91 -2.82 9.20
CA GLN A 144 -20.78 -2.71 10.65
C GLN A 144 -19.88 -3.78 11.28
N ASP A 145 -19.48 -4.81 10.53
CA ASP A 145 -18.58 -5.87 10.99
C ASP A 145 -17.13 -5.38 11.15
N VAL A 146 -16.81 -4.20 10.61
CA VAL A 146 -15.51 -3.56 10.65
C VAL A 146 -15.63 -2.28 11.49
N ILE A 147 -14.92 -2.21 12.62
CA ILE A 147 -15.22 -1.26 13.71
C ILE A 147 -14.04 -0.29 13.91
N TRP A 148 -13.68 0.50 12.89
CA TRP A 148 -12.53 1.42 12.96
C TRP A 148 -12.63 2.49 14.06
N SER A 149 -13.81 2.65 14.68
CA SER A 149 -13.95 3.43 15.91
C SER A 149 -13.07 2.92 17.06
N ASP A 150 -12.71 1.63 17.10
CA ASP A 150 -11.76 1.11 18.09
C ASP A 150 -10.33 1.65 17.92
N PHE A 151 -10.02 2.16 16.72
CA PHE A 151 -8.79 2.89 16.42
C PHE A 151 -8.97 4.42 16.51
N GLY A 152 -10.11 4.87 17.04
CA GLY A 152 -10.45 6.28 17.26
C GLY A 152 -10.93 7.03 16.02
N PHE A 153 -11.49 6.31 15.05
CA PHE A 153 -12.15 6.87 13.87
C PHE A 153 -13.66 6.61 13.92
N PRO A 154 -14.41 7.31 14.77
CA PRO A 154 -15.86 7.13 14.86
C PRO A 154 -16.53 7.44 13.53
N GLY A 155 -17.52 6.63 13.16
CA GLY A 155 -18.25 6.74 11.89
C GLY A 155 -17.56 6.05 10.71
N ARG A 156 -16.29 5.64 10.86
CA ARG A 156 -15.57 4.89 9.84
C ARG A 156 -15.78 3.40 10.04
N ASN A 157 -16.20 2.69 9.00
CA ASN A 157 -16.48 1.25 9.06
C ASN A 157 -16.17 0.58 7.72
N GLY A 158 -16.87 -0.51 7.37
CA GLY A 158 -16.74 -1.16 6.08
C GLY A 158 -16.96 -0.22 4.89
N GLN A 159 -17.74 0.86 5.03
CA GLN A 159 -18.01 1.82 3.96
C GLN A 159 -16.72 2.48 3.41
N GLU A 160 -15.75 2.77 4.26
CA GLU A 160 -14.45 3.34 3.88
C GLU A 160 -13.34 2.28 3.80
N SER A 161 -13.71 1.01 3.69
CA SER A 161 -12.78 -0.11 3.67
C SER A 161 -12.64 -0.73 2.28
N THR A 162 -11.47 -1.32 2.02
CA THR A 162 -11.26 -2.17 0.84
C THR A 162 -10.85 -3.59 1.24
N LEU A 163 -11.26 -4.55 0.42
CA LEU A 163 -11.03 -5.98 0.60
C LEU A 163 -9.95 -6.48 -0.36
N TRP A 164 -9.11 -7.37 0.14
CA TRP A 164 -8.03 -8.00 -0.61
C TRP A 164 -8.03 -9.51 -0.40
N ILE A 165 -8.16 -10.29 -1.48
CA ILE A 165 -8.20 -11.75 -1.41
C ILE A 165 -7.17 -12.34 -2.38
N GLY A 166 -6.13 -13.00 -1.87
CA GLY A 166 -5.01 -13.49 -2.68
C GLY A 166 -4.72 -14.97 -2.49
N SER A 167 -4.25 -15.63 -3.56
CA SER A 167 -3.62 -16.95 -3.47
C SER A 167 -2.15 -16.87 -3.05
N LEU A 168 -1.51 -18.01 -2.78
CA LEU A 168 -0.07 -18.08 -2.53
C LEU A 168 0.75 -17.38 -3.65
N GLY A 169 1.62 -16.46 -3.27
CA GLY A 169 2.49 -15.67 -4.16
C GLY A 169 1.84 -14.41 -4.76
N ALA A 170 0.54 -14.19 -4.54
CA ALA A 170 -0.14 -12.96 -4.96
C ALA A 170 0.47 -11.75 -4.24
N HIS A 171 0.83 -10.71 -4.99
CA HIS A 171 1.54 -9.56 -4.45
C HIS A 171 1.18 -8.22 -5.10
N THR A 172 1.56 -7.13 -4.43
CA THR A 172 1.58 -5.77 -4.99
C THR A 172 2.99 -5.43 -5.45
N PRO A 173 3.17 -4.68 -6.56
CA PRO A 173 4.44 -4.02 -6.84
C PRO A 173 4.83 -3.11 -5.67
N CYS A 174 6.12 -2.91 -5.45
CA CYS A 174 6.56 -2.01 -4.39
C CYS A 174 6.14 -0.58 -4.71
N HIS A 175 5.43 0.08 -3.80
CA HIS A 175 4.97 1.46 -3.94
C HIS A 175 4.94 2.18 -2.60
N LEU A 176 4.81 3.51 -2.63
CA LEU A 176 4.35 4.29 -1.48
C LEU A 176 3.01 4.92 -1.82
N ASP A 177 2.23 5.20 -0.77
CA ASP A 177 0.99 5.96 -0.88
C ASP A 177 1.29 7.44 -0.69
N THR A 178 0.83 8.30 -1.59
CA THR A 178 1.22 9.72 -1.60
C THR A 178 0.52 10.55 -0.53
N TYR A 179 -0.60 10.07 -0.03
CA TYR A 179 -1.38 10.73 1.01
C TYR A 179 -2.02 9.68 1.93
N GLY A 180 -2.35 10.12 3.14
CA GLY A 180 -2.94 9.31 4.18
C GLY A 180 -1.95 8.35 4.83
N CYS A 181 -2.47 7.63 5.83
CA CYS A 181 -1.82 6.44 6.38
C CYS A 181 -2.78 5.25 6.29
N ASN A 182 -2.26 4.04 6.47
CA ASN A 182 -3.03 2.82 6.24
C ASN A 182 -3.13 1.97 7.50
N LEU A 183 -4.34 1.49 7.80
CA LEU A 183 -4.59 0.45 8.79
C LEU A 183 -5.01 -0.82 8.06
N VAL A 184 -4.26 -1.91 8.24
CA VAL A 184 -4.49 -3.17 7.53
C VAL A 184 -4.76 -4.29 8.53
N PHE A 185 -6.02 -4.74 8.57
CA PHE A 185 -6.45 -5.89 9.34
C PHE A 185 -6.28 -7.17 8.52
N GLN A 186 -5.45 -8.10 9.01
CA GLN A 186 -5.32 -9.43 8.42
C GLN A 186 -6.37 -10.38 9.00
N VAL A 187 -7.27 -10.86 8.15
CA VAL A 187 -8.41 -11.70 8.54
C VAL A 187 -8.07 -13.18 8.40
N GLN A 188 -7.56 -13.59 7.25
CA GLN A 188 -7.24 -14.98 6.95
C GLN A 188 -5.86 -15.11 6.31
N GLY A 189 -5.13 -16.17 6.65
CA GLY A 189 -3.79 -16.42 6.12
C GLY A 189 -2.79 -15.33 6.51
N ARG A 190 -1.53 -15.52 6.14
CA ARG A 190 -0.45 -14.57 6.43
C ARG A 190 0.00 -13.84 5.18
N LYS A 191 0.32 -12.56 5.36
CA LYS A 191 0.99 -11.73 4.35
C LYS A 191 2.37 -11.29 4.84
N ARG A 192 3.36 -11.31 3.96
CA ARG A 192 4.69 -10.77 4.22
C ARG A 192 4.77 -9.35 3.68
N TRP A 193 5.19 -8.43 4.54
CA TRP A 193 5.39 -7.04 4.21
C TRP A 193 6.88 -6.72 4.21
N HIS A 194 7.35 -6.11 3.13
CA HIS A 194 8.67 -5.51 3.01
C HIS A 194 8.46 -4.00 2.97
N LEU A 195 8.79 -3.31 4.07
CA LEU A 195 8.60 -1.88 4.20
C LEU A 195 9.94 -1.14 4.15
N PHE A 196 9.95 0.06 3.57
CA PHE A 196 11.13 0.93 3.55
C PHE A 196 10.71 2.35 3.94
N PRO A 197 11.53 3.02 4.77
CA PRO A 197 11.19 4.35 5.24
C PRO A 197 11.24 5.38 4.09
N PRO A 198 10.54 6.52 4.21
CA PRO A 198 10.48 7.54 3.17
C PRO A 198 11.86 8.05 2.71
N GLU A 199 12.86 8.07 3.60
CA GLU A 199 14.22 8.51 3.27
C GLU A 199 14.92 7.61 2.24
N ASP A 200 14.44 6.38 2.03
CA ASP A 200 14.99 5.45 1.04
C ASP A 200 14.43 5.68 -0.36
N THR A 201 13.53 6.65 -0.55
CA THR A 201 12.99 7.04 -1.87
C THR A 201 14.06 7.15 -2.97
N PRO A 202 15.23 7.79 -2.76
CA PRO A 202 16.27 7.87 -3.79
C PRO A 202 16.89 6.51 -4.16
N PHE A 203 16.76 5.50 -3.30
CA PHE A 203 17.31 4.15 -3.48
C PHE A 203 16.28 3.17 -4.07
N LEU A 204 15.01 3.58 -4.15
CA LEU A 204 13.89 2.77 -4.62
C LEU A 204 13.44 3.13 -6.04
N TYR A 205 14.11 4.08 -6.70
CA TYR A 205 13.88 4.39 -8.12
C TYR A 205 12.40 4.67 -8.43
N PRO A 206 11.83 5.76 -7.89
CA PRO A 206 10.41 6.07 -8.01
C PRO A 206 9.99 6.25 -9.47
N THR A 207 8.76 5.83 -9.77
CA THR A 207 8.06 6.11 -11.03
C THR A 207 6.58 6.29 -10.77
N ARG A 208 5.96 7.14 -11.59
CA ARG A 208 4.51 7.32 -11.64
C ARG A 208 3.88 6.56 -12.80
N ILE A 209 4.63 5.69 -13.48
CA ILE A 209 4.16 4.92 -14.64
C ILE A 209 4.28 3.42 -14.35
N PRO A 210 3.18 2.64 -14.48
CA PRO A 210 1.83 3.10 -14.80
C PRO A 210 1.24 4.01 -13.70
N TYR A 211 0.48 5.02 -14.11
CA TYR A 211 -0.18 5.94 -13.20
C TYR A 211 -1.38 5.26 -12.55
N GLU A 212 -1.32 5.21 -11.23
CA GLU A 212 -2.44 4.95 -10.35
C GLU A 212 -2.50 6.16 -9.41
N GLU A 213 -3.69 6.72 -9.21
CA GLU A 213 -3.88 7.78 -8.23
C GLU A 213 -3.43 7.28 -6.87
N SER A 214 -2.80 8.16 -6.10
CA SER A 214 -2.28 7.86 -4.76
C SER A 214 -1.06 6.94 -4.67
N SER A 215 -0.54 6.39 -5.77
CA SER A 215 0.59 5.44 -5.73
C SER A 215 1.83 5.93 -6.50
N VAL A 216 3.01 5.96 -5.84
CA VAL A 216 4.31 6.02 -6.53
C VAL A 216 4.96 4.64 -6.50
N PHE A 217 5.19 4.06 -7.66
CA PHE A 217 5.80 2.75 -7.78
C PHE A 217 7.32 2.78 -7.76
N SER A 218 7.92 1.64 -7.46
CA SER A 218 9.35 1.39 -7.57
C SER A 218 9.65 0.67 -8.88
N LYS A 219 10.68 1.12 -9.61
CA LYS A 219 11.16 0.43 -10.82
C LYS A 219 11.89 -0.89 -10.53
N ILE A 220 12.19 -1.19 -9.27
CA ILE A 220 12.95 -2.38 -8.86
C ILE A 220 12.06 -3.46 -8.25
N ASN A 221 12.28 -4.72 -8.61
CA ASN A 221 11.73 -5.84 -7.87
C ASN A 221 12.47 -5.96 -6.53
N VAL A 222 11.87 -5.47 -5.45
CA VAL A 222 12.53 -5.41 -4.15
C VAL A 222 12.83 -6.80 -3.56
N VAL A 223 12.07 -7.83 -3.92
CA VAL A 223 12.33 -9.20 -3.44
C VAL A 223 13.34 -9.95 -4.30
N ASN A 224 13.61 -9.48 -5.53
CA ASN A 224 14.63 -10.02 -6.42
C ASN A 224 15.33 -8.92 -7.24
N PRO A 225 16.20 -8.10 -6.60
CA PRO A 225 16.72 -6.87 -7.20
C PRO A 225 17.82 -7.12 -8.23
N ASP A 226 17.73 -6.49 -9.41
CA ASP A 226 18.87 -6.34 -10.32
C ASP A 226 19.79 -5.21 -9.83
N LEU A 227 20.77 -5.57 -9.00
CA LEU A 227 21.73 -4.63 -8.43
C LEU A 227 22.77 -4.08 -9.41
N LYS A 228 22.83 -4.59 -10.65
CA LYS A 228 23.65 -3.99 -11.72
C LYS A 228 22.91 -2.81 -12.32
N ARG A 229 21.60 -2.96 -12.56
CA ARG A 229 20.74 -1.89 -13.07
C ARG A 229 20.38 -0.86 -12.00
N PHE A 230 20.20 -1.31 -10.76
CA PHE A 230 19.73 -0.50 -9.63
C PHE A 230 20.72 -0.50 -8.44
N PRO A 231 21.97 -0.03 -8.62
CA PRO A 231 23.02 -0.19 -7.61
C PRO A 231 22.75 0.54 -6.28
N GLN A 232 21.96 1.62 -6.28
CA GLN A 232 21.65 2.39 -5.07
C GLN A 232 20.74 1.62 -4.10
N PHE A 233 20.02 0.60 -4.57
CA PHE A 233 19.14 -0.22 -3.70
C PHE A 233 19.90 -0.89 -2.55
N ARG A 234 21.22 -1.10 -2.69
CA ARG A 234 22.08 -1.59 -1.59
C ARG A 234 22.05 -0.71 -0.33
N LYS A 235 21.62 0.55 -0.45
CA LYS A 235 21.51 1.50 0.66
C LYS A 235 20.13 1.51 1.32
N ALA A 236 19.14 0.85 0.73
CA ALA A 236 17.78 0.80 1.27
C ALA A 236 17.73 -0.08 2.53
N ARG A 237 17.04 0.41 3.56
CA ARG A 237 16.86 -0.22 4.87
C ARG A 237 15.50 -0.88 4.93
N ARG A 238 15.50 -2.16 4.55
CA ARG A 238 14.30 -2.98 4.61
C ARG A 238 13.87 -3.25 6.05
N HIS A 239 12.60 -3.08 6.32
CA HIS A 239 11.89 -3.53 7.51
C HIS A 239 10.93 -4.64 7.10
N MET A 240 10.83 -5.71 7.87
CA MET A 240 10.00 -6.86 7.50
C MET A 240 9.08 -7.29 8.62
N VAL A 241 7.84 -7.63 8.25
CA VAL A 241 6.88 -8.25 9.16
C VAL A 241 6.02 -9.27 8.42
N THR A 242 5.72 -10.38 9.09
CA THR A 242 4.68 -11.30 8.63
C THR A 242 3.41 -11.01 9.42
N LEU A 243 2.45 -10.38 8.75
CA LEU A 243 1.16 -10.03 9.34
C LEU A 243 0.28 -11.29 9.38
N SER A 244 -0.16 -11.65 10.58
CA SER A 244 -0.92 -12.87 10.87
C SER A 244 -2.39 -12.56 11.15
N PRO A 245 -3.30 -13.54 11.01
CA PRO A 245 -4.71 -13.36 11.33
C PRO A 245 -4.93 -12.75 12.72
N GLY A 246 -5.84 -11.77 12.83
CA GLY A 246 -6.13 -11.06 14.08
C GLY A 246 -5.23 -9.85 14.35
N GLN A 247 -4.24 -9.59 13.51
CA GLN A 247 -3.32 -8.45 13.67
C GLN A 247 -3.71 -7.28 12.77
N VAL A 248 -3.43 -6.07 13.24
CA VAL A 248 -3.58 -4.84 12.44
C VAL A 248 -2.24 -4.16 12.25
N LEU A 249 -1.80 -4.01 11.00
CA LEU A 249 -0.61 -3.24 10.66
C LEU A 249 -0.98 -1.78 10.45
N PHE A 250 -0.30 -0.88 11.15
CA PHE A 250 -0.27 0.54 10.81
C PHE A 250 0.93 0.82 9.89
N VAL A 251 0.66 1.43 8.74
CA VAL A 251 1.65 1.91 7.78
C VAL A 251 1.55 3.44 7.76
N PRO A 252 2.57 4.17 8.25
CA PRO A 252 2.58 5.63 8.21
C PRO A 252 2.67 6.14 6.78
N ARG A 253 2.35 7.42 6.57
CA ARG A 253 2.42 8.04 5.25
C ARG A 253 3.79 7.87 4.61
N HIS A 254 3.80 7.74 3.29
CA HIS A 254 5.01 7.70 2.44
C HIS A 254 5.96 6.52 2.68
N TRP A 255 5.59 5.56 3.54
CA TRP A 255 6.34 4.32 3.67
C TRP A 255 6.15 3.47 2.43
N TRP A 256 7.27 3.15 1.80
CA TRP A 256 7.30 2.20 0.71
C TRP A 256 6.97 0.81 1.23
N HIS A 257 6.20 0.04 0.48
CA HIS A 257 5.85 -1.31 0.88
C HIS A 257 5.64 -2.24 -0.34
N TYR A 258 6.05 -3.49 -0.17
CA TYR A 258 5.75 -4.63 -1.03
C TYR A 258 5.08 -5.70 -0.16
N VAL A 259 3.94 -6.23 -0.64
CA VAL A 259 3.11 -7.14 0.13
C VAL A 259 2.90 -8.42 -0.66
N GLU A 260 3.20 -9.57 -0.05
CA GLU A 260 3.04 -10.90 -0.66
C GLU A 260 2.19 -11.81 0.23
N SER A 261 1.27 -12.54 -0.39
CA SER A 261 0.51 -13.62 0.24
C SER A 261 1.38 -14.86 0.38
N ILE A 262 1.63 -15.30 1.62
CA ILE A 262 2.54 -16.43 1.90
C ILE A 262 1.82 -17.71 2.35
N ASP A 263 0.51 -17.65 2.50
CA ASP A 263 -0.36 -18.81 2.73
C ASP A 263 -1.26 -19.06 1.50
N PRO A 264 -1.83 -20.27 1.34
CA PRO A 264 -2.64 -20.64 0.18
C PRO A 264 -3.79 -19.69 -0.13
N VAL A 265 -4.44 -19.14 0.90
CA VAL A 265 -5.49 -18.12 0.78
C VAL A 265 -5.24 -17.06 1.83
N THR A 266 -5.28 -15.80 1.42
CA THR A 266 -5.23 -14.65 2.33
C THR A 266 -6.45 -13.76 2.14
N VAL A 267 -6.92 -13.17 3.25
CA VAL A 267 -7.94 -12.12 3.25
C VAL A 267 -7.45 -11.00 4.17
N SER A 268 -7.45 -9.77 3.67
CA SER A 268 -7.17 -8.58 4.47
C SER A 268 -8.15 -7.47 4.14
N ILE A 269 -8.42 -6.64 5.14
CA ILE A 269 -9.25 -5.44 5.05
C ILE A 269 -8.36 -4.27 5.40
N ASN A 270 -8.41 -3.19 4.62
CA ASN A 270 -7.70 -1.98 5.00
C ASN A 270 -8.59 -0.75 4.95
N SER A 271 -8.18 0.28 5.69
CA SER A 271 -8.76 1.62 5.64
C SER A 271 -7.65 2.67 5.55
N TRP A 272 -7.83 3.59 4.61
CA TRP A 272 -7.00 4.77 4.43
C TRP A 272 -7.49 5.89 5.34
N ILE A 273 -6.61 6.41 6.20
CA ILE A 273 -6.92 7.53 7.08
C ILE A 273 -6.31 8.78 6.48
N GLU A 274 -7.16 9.77 6.16
CA GLU A 274 -6.71 11.06 5.66
C GLU A 274 -6.01 11.87 6.76
N LEU A 275 -4.97 12.59 6.37
CA LEU A 275 -4.17 13.46 7.23
C LEU A 275 -4.27 14.91 6.75
N GLU A 276 -4.05 15.86 7.66
CA GLU A 276 -4.08 17.29 7.34
C GLU A 276 -2.97 17.69 6.36
N GLU A 277 -1.81 17.02 6.43
CA GLU A 277 -0.67 17.24 5.53
C GLU A 277 -0.95 16.80 4.08
N ASP A 278 -2.06 16.11 3.84
CA ASP A 278 -2.38 15.55 2.54
C ASP A 278 -2.84 16.58 1.51
N HIS A 279 -3.23 17.79 1.95
CA HIS A 279 -3.74 18.81 1.04
C HIS A 279 -2.75 19.19 -0.06
N GLN A 280 -1.46 19.32 0.26
CA GLN A 280 -0.44 19.62 -0.75
C GLN A 280 -0.23 18.44 -1.69
N THR A 281 -0.13 17.22 -1.15
CA THR A 281 0.07 16.01 -1.98
C THR A 281 -1.11 15.74 -2.89
N ARG A 282 -2.35 16.09 -2.50
CA ARG A 282 -3.52 16.04 -3.39
C ARG A 282 -3.42 17.00 -4.57
N VAL A 283 -2.80 18.18 -4.40
CA VAL A 283 -2.49 19.08 -5.53
C VAL A 283 -1.44 18.45 -6.44
N GLU A 284 -0.38 17.86 -5.88
CA GLU A 284 0.65 17.13 -6.63
C GLU A 284 0.04 15.97 -7.45
N GLU A 285 -0.90 15.21 -6.87
CA GLU A 285 -1.61 14.13 -7.56
C GLU A 285 -2.54 14.63 -8.67
N ALA A 286 -3.29 15.71 -8.45
CA ALA A 286 -4.16 16.28 -9.47
C ALA A 286 -3.37 16.80 -10.69
N ILE A 287 -2.19 17.38 -10.46
CA ILE A 287 -1.27 17.78 -11.54
C ILE A 287 -0.78 16.54 -12.30
N THR A 288 -0.36 15.51 -11.57
CA THR A 288 0.13 14.26 -12.15
C THR A 288 -0.94 13.61 -13.04
N ARG A 289 -2.16 13.47 -12.51
CA ARG A 289 -3.34 12.97 -13.25
C ARG A 289 -3.57 13.75 -14.53
N MET A 290 -3.60 15.07 -14.44
CA MET A 290 -3.84 15.96 -15.57
C MET A 290 -2.79 15.76 -16.67
N LEU A 291 -1.51 15.67 -16.32
CA LEU A 291 -0.42 15.48 -17.28
C LEU A 291 -0.50 14.11 -17.97
N VAL A 292 -0.72 13.04 -17.20
CA VAL A 292 -0.83 11.68 -17.75
C VAL A 292 -2.04 11.58 -18.68
N CYS A 293 -3.22 12.03 -18.27
CA CYS A 293 -4.44 11.96 -19.08
C CYS A 293 -4.36 12.85 -20.33
N ALA A 294 -3.71 14.03 -20.25
CA ALA A 294 -3.53 14.90 -21.40
C ALA A 294 -2.65 14.24 -22.48
N LEU A 295 -1.55 13.61 -22.08
CA LEU A 295 -0.68 12.88 -23.00
C LEU A 295 -1.37 11.61 -23.53
N LYS A 296 -2.08 10.89 -22.67
CA LYS A 296 -2.79 9.67 -23.04
C LYS A 296 -3.87 9.92 -24.10
N THR A 297 -4.67 10.98 -23.93
CA THR A 297 -5.68 11.41 -24.93
C THR A 297 -5.06 11.77 -26.29
N ALA A 298 -3.79 12.21 -26.31
CA ALA A 298 -3.07 12.57 -27.52
C ALA A 298 -2.32 11.38 -28.17
N GLU A 299 -2.41 10.19 -27.59
CA GLU A 299 -1.69 9.01 -28.06
C GLU A 299 -2.24 8.47 -29.40
N ASN A 300 -1.36 7.84 -30.19
CA ASN A 300 -1.79 7.10 -31.37
C ASN A 300 -2.62 5.87 -30.94
N PRO A 301 -3.90 5.77 -31.33
CA PRO A 301 -4.77 4.66 -30.92
C PRO A 301 -4.31 3.28 -31.44
N HIS A 302 -3.42 3.25 -32.44
CA HIS A 302 -2.84 2.01 -32.97
C HIS A 302 -1.55 1.58 -32.27
N ASN A 303 -1.01 2.40 -31.37
CA ASN A 303 0.19 2.11 -30.59
C ASN A 303 0.01 2.62 -29.16
N THR A 304 -0.88 1.96 -28.42
CA THR A 304 -1.21 2.36 -27.06
C THR A 304 -0.15 1.92 -26.06
N ARG A 305 0.28 2.84 -25.20
CA ARG A 305 1.19 2.58 -24.10
C ARG A 305 0.41 2.40 -22.80
N ALA A 306 0.98 1.60 -21.91
CA ALA A 306 0.39 1.29 -20.61
C ALA A 306 0.73 2.37 -19.57
N TRP A 307 0.37 3.62 -19.85
CA TRP A 307 0.60 4.74 -18.95
C TRP A 307 -0.37 4.81 -17.77
N LEU A 308 -1.53 4.17 -17.88
CA LEU A 308 -2.52 4.08 -16.81
C LEU A 308 -2.53 2.67 -16.24
N ASN A 309 -2.63 2.57 -14.92
CA ASN A 309 -2.86 1.32 -14.23
C ASN A 309 -4.27 0.80 -14.58
N PRO A 310 -4.49 -0.51 -14.82
CA PRO A 310 -5.82 -1.05 -15.09
C PRO A 310 -6.84 -0.88 -13.95
N THR A 311 -6.40 -0.43 -12.77
CA THR A 311 -7.25 -0.01 -11.64
C THR A 311 -7.87 1.38 -11.85
N GLU A 312 -7.27 2.23 -12.69
CA GLU A 312 -7.85 3.51 -13.09
C GLU A 312 -9.02 3.27 -14.03
N LEU A 313 -10.21 3.69 -13.61
CA LEU A 313 -11.48 3.38 -14.28
C LEU A 313 -11.53 3.86 -15.74
N GLU A 314 -10.95 5.02 -16.06
CA GLU A 314 -10.95 5.58 -17.42
C GLU A 314 -10.03 6.81 -17.56
N GLU A 315 -9.66 7.12 -18.80
CA GLU A 315 -9.01 8.39 -19.16
C GLU A 315 -9.95 9.56 -18.90
N THR A 316 -9.70 10.35 -17.85
CA THR A 316 -10.55 11.49 -17.52
C THR A 316 -10.30 12.67 -18.46
N SER A 317 -11.39 13.35 -18.84
CA SER A 317 -11.32 14.51 -19.74
C SER A 317 -10.55 15.68 -19.12
N HIS A 318 -10.12 16.61 -19.97
CA HIS A 318 -9.47 17.84 -19.51
C HIS A 318 -10.34 18.62 -18.50
N GLU A 319 -11.65 18.71 -18.75
CA GLU A 319 -12.59 19.40 -17.86
C GLU A 319 -12.68 18.75 -16.48
N ILE A 320 -12.78 17.41 -16.45
CA ILE A 320 -12.81 16.64 -15.19
C ILE A 320 -11.50 16.83 -14.43
N ASN A 321 -10.34 16.76 -15.10
CA ASN A 321 -9.04 16.96 -14.45
C ASN A 321 -8.87 18.40 -13.93
N CYS A 322 -9.38 19.40 -14.65
CA CYS A 322 -9.43 20.78 -14.17
C CYS A 322 -10.30 20.91 -12.92
N HIS A 323 -11.43 20.19 -12.85
CA HIS A 323 -12.26 20.18 -11.65
C HIS A 323 -11.50 19.59 -10.45
N TYR A 324 -10.82 18.44 -10.63
CA TYR A 324 -9.99 17.85 -9.57
C TYR A 324 -8.89 18.78 -9.09
N LEU A 325 -8.15 19.41 -10.01
CA LEU A 325 -7.08 20.34 -9.64
C LEU A 325 -7.60 21.56 -8.88
N ASN A 326 -8.69 22.18 -9.36
CA ASN A 326 -9.30 23.31 -8.66
C ASN A 326 -9.83 22.90 -7.28
N GLY A 327 -10.47 21.73 -7.17
CA GLY A 327 -10.92 21.18 -5.89
C GLY A 327 -9.78 20.99 -4.90
N ALA A 328 -8.66 20.40 -5.33
CA ALA A 328 -7.47 20.21 -4.51
C ALA A 328 -6.86 21.55 -4.05
N ILE A 329 -6.76 22.53 -4.96
CA ILE A 329 -6.25 23.87 -4.63
C ILE A 329 -7.18 24.58 -3.65
N SER A 330 -8.49 24.52 -3.85
CA SER A 330 -9.46 25.11 -2.92
C SER A 330 -9.39 24.45 -1.55
N ALA A 331 -9.27 23.12 -1.47
CA ALA A 331 -9.10 22.41 -0.22
C ALA A 331 -7.81 22.84 0.51
N PHE A 332 -6.71 22.98 -0.23
CA PHE A 332 -5.45 23.49 0.31
C PHE A 332 -5.61 24.88 0.93
N PHE A 333 -6.18 25.84 0.20
CA PHE A 333 -6.37 27.20 0.73
C PHE A 333 -7.35 27.28 1.89
N ASN A 334 -8.41 26.47 1.88
CA ASN A 334 -9.35 26.42 2.99
C ASN A 334 -8.67 25.92 4.28
N HIS A 335 -7.81 24.91 4.17
CA HIS A 335 -7.07 24.38 5.32
C HIS A 335 -6.04 25.40 5.85
N TYR A 336 -5.13 25.89 5.01
CA TYR A 336 -4.06 26.78 5.46
C TYR A 336 -4.53 28.22 5.75
N GLY A 337 -5.54 28.70 5.04
CA GLY A 337 -6.15 30.01 5.30
C GLY A 337 -6.95 30.02 6.61
N THR A 338 -7.57 28.91 7.01
CA THR A 338 -8.20 28.82 8.32
C THR A 338 -7.17 28.65 9.44
N SER A 339 -6.08 27.92 9.20
CA SER A 339 -4.99 27.79 10.18
C SER A 339 -4.39 29.14 10.57
N GLU A 340 -4.13 30.03 9.60
CA GLU A 340 -3.67 31.40 9.90
C GLU A 340 -4.69 32.21 10.71
N VAL A 341 -6.00 32.07 10.41
CA VAL A 341 -7.06 32.76 11.14
C VAL A 341 -7.21 32.24 12.57
N VAL A 342 -7.09 30.92 12.79
CA VAL A 342 -7.15 30.30 14.11
C VAL A 342 -5.96 30.72 14.97
N GLU A 343 -4.74 30.72 14.43
CA GLU A 343 -3.57 31.25 15.14
C GLU A 343 -3.74 32.75 15.45
N THR A 344 -4.25 33.53 14.51
CA THR A 344 -4.49 34.98 14.71
C THR A 344 -5.58 35.24 15.75
N GLN A 345 -6.65 34.42 15.80
CA GLN A 345 -7.71 34.52 16.80
C GLN A 345 -7.23 34.07 18.20
N ALA A 346 -6.42 33.02 18.29
CA ALA A 346 -5.77 32.60 19.53
C ALA A 346 -4.83 33.70 20.06
N LEU A 347 -4.09 34.36 19.18
CA LEU A 347 -3.26 35.52 19.54
C LEU A 347 -4.10 36.74 19.96
N ARG A 348 -5.22 37.02 19.30
CA ARG A 348 -6.12 38.12 19.67
C ARG A 348 -6.83 37.89 21.00
N THR A 349 -7.32 36.68 21.26
CA THR A 349 -7.93 36.34 22.56
C THR A 349 -6.91 36.41 23.68
N ASN A 350 -5.68 35.92 23.47
CA ASN A 350 -4.59 36.12 24.44
C ASN A 350 -4.31 37.62 24.67
N ARG A 351 -4.31 38.45 23.61
CA ARG A 351 -4.08 39.90 23.75
C ARG A 351 -5.24 40.62 24.47
N GLU A 352 -6.48 40.19 24.27
CA GLU A 352 -7.64 40.72 25.02
C GLU A 352 -7.59 40.31 26.50
N TYR A 353 -7.08 39.12 26.82
CA TYR A 353 -6.77 38.74 28.20
C TYR A 353 -5.66 39.61 28.79
N THR A 354 -4.58 39.88 28.04
CA THR A 354 -3.49 40.76 28.53
C THR A 354 -3.96 42.19 28.75
N ILE A 355 -4.82 42.75 27.88
CA ILE A 355 -5.35 44.11 28.06
C ILE A 355 -6.31 44.19 29.27
N LYS A 356 -7.07 43.12 29.56
CA LYS A 356 -7.91 43.07 30.77
C LYS A 356 -7.09 42.96 32.06
N GLU A 357 -5.93 42.31 32.04
CA GLU A 357 -5.04 42.26 33.20
C GLU A 357 -4.30 43.59 33.42
N GLU A 358 -3.81 44.25 32.37
CA GLU A 358 -3.13 45.54 32.52
C GLU A 358 -4.05 46.64 33.05
N LEU A 359 -5.34 46.63 32.67
CA LEU A 359 -6.32 47.58 33.22
C LEU A 359 -6.68 47.31 34.69
N ASN A 360 -6.44 46.10 35.20
CA ASN A 360 -6.69 45.77 36.61
C ASN A 360 -5.47 45.98 37.52
N MET A 361 -4.26 46.20 36.97
CA MET A 361 -3.04 46.38 37.77
C MET A 361 -2.66 47.84 38.05
N HIS A 362 -3.44 48.83 37.59
CA HIS A 362 -3.23 50.24 37.98
C HIS A 362 -3.87 50.57 39.34
N SER A 363 -3.53 49.80 40.37
CA SER A 363 -3.65 50.23 41.77
C SER A 363 -2.61 49.50 42.62
N HIS A 364 -1.38 50.01 42.62
CA HIS A 364 -0.57 50.19 43.84
C HIS A 364 0.85 50.59 43.44
N VAL A 365 1.14 51.86 43.69
CA VAL A 365 2.50 52.42 43.72
C VAL A 365 3.19 51.84 44.95
N GLY A 366 4.35 51.20 44.75
CA GLY A 366 5.17 50.65 45.81
C GLY A 366 6.53 50.24 45.26
N VAL A 367 7.45 51.20 45.25
CA VAL A 367 8.86 51.06 44.89
C VAL A 367 9.54 50.14 45.90
N GLU A 368 10.23 49.10 45.42
CA GLU A 368 11.55 48.72 45.95
C GLU A 368 12.31 47.77 45.02
N GLN A 369 13.62 47.98 44.99
CA GLN A 369 14.56 47.55 43.97
C GLN A 369 15.24 46.21 44.28
N ALA A 370 15.70 45.60 43.19
CA ALA A 370 16.94 44.84 43.04
C ALA A 370 17.05 43.44 43.67
N GLY A 371 17.17 42.45 42.77
CA GLY A 371 17.61 41.09 43.07
C GLY A 371 17.58 40.24 41.82
N GLY A 372 18.49 40.49 40.88
CA GLY A 372 18.61 39.73 39.64
C GLY A 372 19.05 38.29 39.92
N HIS A 373 18.21 37.32 39.56
CA HIS A 373 18.60 35.92 39.44
C HIS A 373 18.35 35.47 38.00
N ASN A 374 19.44 35.22 37.29
CA ASN A 374 19.48 34.60 35.97
C ASN A 374 18.88 33.20 36.05
N LEU A 375 17.68 33.01 35.51
CA LEU A 375 17.10 31.70 35.22
C LEU A 375 17.66 31.19 33.89
N SER A 376 18.68 30.33 33.97
CA SER A 376 19.08 29.47 32.85
C SER A 376 17.97 28.46 32.60
N SER A 377 17.30 28.60 31.46
CA SER A 377 16.29 27.65 30.95
C SER A 377 16.99 26.36 30.50
N GLU A 378 17.13 25.40 31.40
CA GLU A 378 17.41 24.01 31.02
C GLU A 378 16.11 23.40 30.51
N THR A 379 16.00 23.32 29.19
CA THR A 379 14.91 22.60 28.51
C THR A 379 15.10 21.11 28.77
N VAL A 380 14.44 20.60 29.81
CA VAL A 380 14.30 19.16 30.05
C VAL A 380 13.54 18.59 28.87
N LYS A 381 14.25 17.94 27.94
CA LYS A 381 13.63 17.03 26.98
C LYS A 381 13.02 15.89 27.79
N GLN A 382 11.73 15.98 28.08
CA GLN A 382 10.96 14.82 28.51
C GLN A 382 11.05 13.79 27.38
N GLU A 383 11.83 12.74 27.59
CA GLU A 383 11.79 11.57 26.73
C GLU A 383 10.37 11.00 26.82
N ALA A 384 9.57 11.23 25.77
CA ALA A 384 8.26 10.63 25.67
C ALA A 384 8.43 9.11 25.80
N ALA A 385 7.75 8.51 26.78
CA ALA A 385 7.76 7.07 26.97
C ALA A 385 7.36 6.40 25.64
N SER A 386 8.17 5.42 25.21
CA SER A 386 7.90 4.70 23.97
C SER A 386 6.51 4.08 24.03
N PRO A 387 5.65 4.25 22.99
CA PRO A 387 4.32 3.64 22.98
C PRO A 387 4.38 2.12 22.78
N PHE A 388 5.56 1.57 22.46
CA PHE A 388 5.73 0.15 22.15
C PHE A 388 5.65 -0.73 23.40
N GLY A 389 5.10 -1.92 23.21
CA GLY A 389 4.87 -2.91 24.26
C GLY A 389 4.45 -4.24 23.68
N LEU A 390 3.85 -5.10 24.50
CA LEU A 390 3.36 -6.41 24.06
C LEU A 390 2.28 -6.30 22.97
N ASP A 391 1.43 -5.28 23.06
CA ASP A 391 0.29 -5.09 22.15
C ASP A 391 0.52 -4.10 21.02
N LEU A 392 1.66 -3.40 21.02
CA LEU A 392 2.10 -2.53 19.92
C LEU A 392 3.58 -2.80 19.65
N VAL A 393 3.85 -3.56 18.59
CA VAL A 393 5.21 -4.00 18.24
C VAL A 393 5.69 -3.21 17.02
N PRO A 394 6.83 -2.52 17.08
CA PRO A 394 7.38 -1.83 15.92
C PRO A 394 7.88 -2.84 14.88
N VAL A 395 7.68 -2.54 13.60
CA VAL A 395 8.34 -3.30 12.53
C VAL A 395 9.80 -2.87 12.50
N THR A 396 10.72 -3.81 12.74
CA THR A 396 12.15 -3.52 12.84
C THR A 396 12.89 -3.76 11.51
N PRO A 397 14.05 -3.13 11.30
CA PRO A 397 14.92 -3.44 10.17
C PRO A 397 15.28 -4.93 10.12
N SER A 398 15.23 -5.54 8.94
CA SER A 398 15.71 -6.91 8.74
C SER A 398 17.24 -6.92 8.71
N SER A 399 17.87 -7.80 9.49
CA SER A 399 19.32 -8.02 9.46
C SER A 399 19.80 -8.83 8.25
N GLU A 400 18.88 -9.37 7.45
CA GLU A 400 19.21 -10.10 6.22
C GLU A 400 19.73 -9.12 5.16
N GLU A 401 21.04 -9.15 4.88
CA GLU A 401 21.58 -8.57 3.66
C GLU A 401 20.84 -9.18 2.45
N PRO A 402 20.60 -8.42 1.36
CA PRO A 402 19.99 -8.97 0.17
C PRO A 402 20.89 -10.08 -0.37
N SER A 403 20.56 -11.33 -0.03
CA SER A 403 21.29 -12.52 -0.44
C SER A 403 21.30 -12.57 -1.96
N SER A 404 22.44 -12.23 -2.55
CA SER A 404 22.76 -12.70 -3.88
C SER A 404 22.70 -14.22 -3.84
N GLU A 405 21.95 -14.83 -4.76
CA GLU A 405 21.88 -16.29 -4.99
C GLU A 405 20.91 -17.07 -4.08
N ARG A 406 19.59 -16.83 -4.23
CA ARG A 406 18.61 -17.89 -3.98
C ARG A 406 18.64 -18.88 -5.15
N GLY A 407 19.59 -19.81 -5.09
CA GLY A 407 19.62 -20.99 -5.97
C GLY A 407 18.30 -21.77 -5.85
N GLY A 408 17.75 -22.18 -6.98
CA GLY A 408 16.45 -22.83 -7.08
C GLY A 408 16.35 -24.07 -6.21
N ILE A 409 15.47 -24.04 -5.21
CA ILE A 409 15.00 -25.23 -4.51
C ILE A 409 13.79 -25.75 -5.28
N PHE A 410 14.05 -26.46 -6.38
CA PHE A 410 13.11 -27.37 -7.04
C PHE A 410 13.90 -28.49 -7.73
N GLU A 411 14.75 -29.18 -6.96
CA GLU A 411 15.10 -30.57 -7.29
C GLU A 411 14.25 -31.44 -6.38
N ASN A 412 13.19 -32.01 -6.93
CA ASN A 412 12.57 -33.19 -6.33
C ASN A 412 12.25 -34.16 -7.46
N ASP A 413 12.87 -35.32 -7.32
CA ASP A 413 12.80 -36.46 -8.22
C ASP A 413 11.36 -36.90 -8.45
N GLY A 414 11.00 -37.06 -9.71
CA GLY A 414 9.68 -37.55 -10.13
C GLY A 414 9.81 -38.19 -11.51
N GLU A 415 9.91 -39.51 -11.49
CA GLU A 415 10.22 -40.37 -12.62
C GLU A 415 9.31 -40.19 -13.85
N ASP A 416 9.96 -40.37 -15.00
CA ASP A 416 9.44 -40.62 -16.34
C ASP A 416 7.99 -41.13 -16.43
N PHE A 417 7.08 -40.22 -16.80
CA PHE A 417 5.87 -40.59 -17.54
C PHE A 417 5.91 -39.99 -18.94
N VAL A 418 6.49 -40.76 -19.87
CA VAL A 418 6.38 -40.53 -21.31
C VAL A 418 4.93 -40.75 -21.74
N SER A 419 4.15 -39.66 -21.78
CA SER A 419 2.86 -39.63 -22.46
C SER A 419 2.95 -38.68 -23.65
N LYS A 420 3.16 -39.28 -24.83
CA LYS A 420 2.93 -38.66 -26.12
C LYS A 420 1.46 -38.25 -26.19
N ASN A 421 1.17 -36.96 -26.34
CA ASN A 421 0.17 -36.46 -27.28
C ASN A 421 0.24 -34.93 -27.35
N GLY A 422 0.75 -34.44 -28.47
CA GLY A 422 0.87 -33.02 -28.75
C GLY A 422 -0.48 -32.35 -28.90
N LYS A 423 -0.63 -31.19 -28.26
CA LYS A 423 -1.44 -30.10 -28.80
C LYS A 423 -0.60 -28.83 -28.72
N SER A 424 -0.19 -28.40 -29.90
CA SER A 424 0.55 -27.18 -30.18
C SER A 424 -0.22 -25.96 -29.66
N PHE A 425 0.27 -25.36 -28.58
CA PHE A 425 -0.14 -24.02 -28.16
C PHE A 425 0.51 -22.99 -29.09
N GLY A 426 -0.31 -22.40 -29.96
CA GLY A 426 0.12 -21.36 -30.89
C GLY A 426 0.54 -20.09 -30.15
N LYS A 427 1.85 -19.88 -30.03
CA LYS A 427 2.42 -18.56 -29.76
C LYS A 427 2.22 -17.70 -31.01
N ARG A 428 1.33 -16.72 -30.96
CA ARG A 428 1.28 -15.59 -31.89
C ARG A 428 2.53 -14.73 -31.68
N GLN A 429 3.65 -15.12 -32.28
CA GLN A 429 4.78 -14.21 -32.49
C GLN A 429 4.49 -13.36 -33.72
N ARG A 430 4.39 -12.04 -33.50
CA ARG A 430 4.34 -11.01 -34.54
C ARG A 430 5.55 -11.20 -35.47
N MET A 431 5.26 -11.50 -36.74
CA MET A 431 6.25 -11.49 -37.82
C MET A 431 6.85 -10.09 -37.97
N MET A 432 8.16 -9.97 -37.74
CA MET A 432 8.95 -8.91 -38.33
C MET A 432 9.47 -9.45 -39.66
N SER A 433 9.02 -8.81 -40.73
CA SER A 433 9.40 -9.10 -42.12
C SER A 433 10.89 -8.78 -42.32
N GLU A 434 11.68 -9.81 -42.60
CA GLU A 434 13.00 -9.68 -43.22
C GLU A 434 12.82 -9.32 -44.70
N SER A 435 13.31 -8.16 -45.12
CA SER A 435 13.41 -7.80 -46.54
C SER A 435 14.87 -7.52 -46.89
N GLU A 436 15.50 -8.57 -47.42
CA GLU A 436 16.43 -8.63 -48.55
C GLU A 436 17.64 -7.69 -48.64
N ASN A 437 18.80 -8.35 -48.50
CA ASN A 437 20.14 -7.95 -48.91
C ASN A 437 20.26 -7.77 -50.44
N ALA A 438 20.77 -6.62 -50.90
CA ALA A 438 21.51 -6.38 -52.16
C ALA A 438 21.78 -4.85 -52.22
N VAL A 439 22.91 -4.24 -52.54
CA VAL A 439 24.17 -4.59 -53.22
C VAL A 439 25.26 -3.70 -52.60
N VAL A 440 26.46 -4.25 -52.44
CA VAL A 440 27.67 -3.56 -52.02
C VAL A 440 28.20 -2.70 -53.17
N GLU A 441 28.16 -1.37 -53.04
CA GLU A 441 29.06 -0.49 -53.78
C GLU A 441 29.82 0.40 -52.79
N GLN A 442 31.12 0.11 -52.69
CA GLN A 442 32.09 0.87 -51.93
C GLN A 442 32.33 2.22 -52.62
N ILE A 443 31.80 3.30 -52.03
CA ILE A 443 32.36 4.64 -52.24
C ILE A 443 32.87 5.12 -50.88
N ALA A 444 34.18 5.34 -50.84
CA ALA A 444 34.94 5.73 -49.69
C ALA A 444 34.69 7.20 -49.30
N SER A 445 34.89 7.44 -48.00
CA SER A 445 35.18 8.71 -47.33
C SER A 445 34.10 9.80 -47.37
N ASP A 446 33.21 9.75 -46.38
CA ASP A 446 33.22 10.79 -45.34
C ASP A 446 32.69 10.19 -44.05
N ARG A 447 33.61 9.88 -43.12
CA ARG A 447 33.26 9.52 -41.73
C ARG A 447 32.83 10.79 -41.02
N THR A 448 31.66 11.32 -41.36
CA THR A 448 30.89 12.09 -40.40
C THR A 448 30.61 11.14 -39.25
N VAL A 449 31.21 11.41 -38.10
CA VAL A 449 30.84 10.81 -36.83
C VAL A 449 29.34 11.05 -36.71
N ALA A 450 28.55 10.03 -37.04
CA ALA A 450 27.12 10.09 -36.91
C ALA A 450 26.89 10.33 -35.41
N VAL A 451 26.62 11.59 -35.07
CA VAL A 451 26.08 11.96 -33.77
C VAL A 451 24.86 11.07 -33.64
N SER A 452 24.95 10.01 -32.84
CA SER A 452 23.82 9.15 -32.55
C SER A 452 22.78 10.10 -31.98
N GLN A 453 21.78 10.47 -32.79
CA GLN A 453 20.75 11.39 -32.35
C GLN A 453 20.09 10.73 -31.16
N THR A 454 20.29 11.29 -29.97
CA THR A 454 19.70 10.78 -28.73
C THR A 454 18.20 11.03 -28.83
N PHE A 455 17.48 10.04 -29.36
CA PHE A 455 16.03 10.10 -29.47
C PHE A 455 15.44 10.08 -28.05
N VAL A 456 14.63 11.08 -27.73
CA VAL A 456 13.85 11.12 -26.48
C VAL A 456 12.46 10.63 -26.81
N SER A 457 12.05 9.52 -26.19
CA SER A 457 10.70 9.01 -26.34
C SER A 457 9.71 9.80 -25.49
N THR A 458 8.42 9.67 -25.80
CA THR A 458 7.36 10.23 -24.93
C THR A 458 7.40 9.60 -23.54
N ASP A 459 7.83 8.34 -23.42
CA ASP A 459 7.96 7.64 -22.14
C ASP A 459 9.04 8.30 -21.26
N ASP A 460 10.18 8.65 -21.86
CA ASP A 460 11.28 9.34 -21.18
C ASP A 460 10.84 10.73 -20.69
N LEU A 461 10.12 11.47 -21.54
CA LEU A 461 9.61 12.80 -21.17
C LEU A 461 8.54 12.70 -20.08
N LEU A 462 7.60 11.76 -20.21
CA LEU A 462 6.52 11.57 -19.26
C LEU A 462 7.10 11.25 -17.87
N ASP A 463 7.97 10.25 -17.75
CA ASP A 463 8.60 9.85 -16.47
C ASP A 463 9.33 11.02 -15.78
N CYS A 464 9.89 11.97 -16.56
CA CYS A 464 10.45 13.20 -16.02
C CYS A 464 9.37 14.18 -15.53
N LEU A 465 8.32 14.41 -16.33
CA LEU A 465 7.23 15.35 -16.00
C LEU A 465 6.43 14.92 -14.78
N VAL A 466 6.21 13.62 -14.62
CA VAL A 466 5.48 13.05 -13.48
C VAL A 466 6.39 12.66 -12.32
N ASN A 467 7.67 13.02 -12.37
CA ASN A 467 8.56 12.80 -11.23
C ASN A 467 8.04 13.57 -10.00
N PRO A 468 7.94 12.95 -8.80
CA PRO A 468 7.43 13.61 -7.60
C PRO A 468 8.14 14.92 -7.23
N GLN A 469 9.42 15.08 -7.60
CA GLN A 469 10.15 16.34 -7.39
C GLN A 469 9.65 17.45 -8.32
N VAL A 470 9.35 17.11 -9.57
CA VAL A 470 8.86 18.07 -10.57
C VAL A 470 7.44 18.49 -10.24
N THR A 471 6.55 17.53 -9.96
CA THR A 471 5.14 17.82 -9.64
C THR A 471 5.02 18.66 -8.36
N ARG A 472 5.89 18.46 -7.37
CA ARG A 472 6.01 19.31 -6.19
C ARG A 472 6.38 20.75 -6.50
N ILE A 473 7.37 20.97 -7.38
CA ILE A 473 7.75 22.32 -7.80
C ILE A 473 6.58 23.01 -8.52
N VAL A 474 5.88 22.29 -9.40
CA VAL A 474 4.70 22.82 -10.10
C VAL A 474 3.58 23.17 -9.11
N ALA A 475 3.30 22.30 -8.14
CA ALA A 475 2.31 22.55 -7.09
C ALA A 475 2.65 23.81 -6.29
N GLN A 476 3.90 23.97 -5.87
CA GLN A 476 4.36 25.14 -5.13
C GLN A 476 4.20 26.43 -5.94
N LEU A 477 4.55 26.42 -7.23
CA LEU A 477 4.36 27.57 -8.12
C LEU A 477 2.89 27.92 -8.31
N LEU A 478 2.01 26.92 -8.47
CA LEU A 478 0.56 27.14 -8.59
C LEU A 478 -0.04 27.75 -7.32
N ILE A 479 0.38 27.25 -6.15
CA ILE A 479 -0.07 27.77 -4.86
C ILE A 479 0.44 29.22 -4.67
N GLN A 480 1.72 29.48 -4.89
CA GLN A 480 2.30 30.83 -4.77
C GLN A 480 1.61 31.84 -5.68
N GLY A 481 1.32 31.47 -6.92
CA GLY A 481 0.63 32.35 -7.87
C GLY A 481 -0.85 32.64 -7.55
N ARG A 482 -1.43 31.95 -6.56
CA ARG A 482 -2.81 32.17 -6.08
C ARG A 482 -2.87 32.90 -4.73
N SER A 483 -1.78 32.86 -3.97
CA SER A 483 -1.63 33.61 -2.71
C SER A 483 -1.40 35.11 -2.91
N THR A 484 -0.94 35.51 -4.09
CA THR A 484 -0.77 36.91 -4.53
C THR A 484 -2.04 37.47 -5.12
#